data_AF-A0AAN8JIJ7-F1
#
_entry.id   AF-A0AAN8JIJ7-F1
#
_cell.length_a   1.000
_cell.length_b   1.000
_cell.length_c   1.000
_cell.angle_alpha   90.00
_cell.angle_beta   90.00
_cell.angle_gamma   90.00
#
_symmetry.space_group_name_H-M   'P 1'
#
loop_
_entity.id
_entity.type
_entity.pdbx_description
1 polymer ?
#
loop_
_entity_poly.entity_id
_entity_poly.type
_entity_poly.pdbx_seq_one_letter_code
_entity_poly.pdbx_strand_id
1 'polypeptide(L)'
;MKTYDSILSCLVNEDGRQKVKAQGFVKKMSKFDFLALTHYLADVLEPLNRLCLSLQRSNLSYADTINQIELTICNLSELQLHDGPVFVEFSKSLPFGWGGAKPVPNFDFKGHLINLNADLVKKFEKVKEKFITNLIENLSARFSPNDNVVKGLSVFDRRELYQENETYQLPENYGIESMDILFTHFSENNSNYKTDKHNHLITGTTVPLMFDNKTTLLSEWTGFKNLLISKKYSHLSHESFKREVILKYENMYPSVCKLYILNIYFHM
;
A
#
# COMPACT_ATOMS: atom_id res chain seq x y z
N MET A 1 12.39 24.92 -0.48
CA MET A 1 10.97 24.57 -0.29
C MET A 1 10.22 25.87 0.03
N LYS A 2 9.22 26.27 -0.75
CA LYS A 2 8.42 27.47 -0.43
C LYS A 2 7.53 27.12 0.78
N THR A 3 7.73 27.79 1.90
CA THR A 3 6.90 27.63 3.11
C THR A 3 5.54 28.29 2.90
N TYR A 4 4.50 27.86 3.62
CA TYR A 4 3.15 28.46 3.60
C TYR A 4 3.21 30.01 3.67
N ASP A 5 4.10 30.53 4.52
CA ASP A 5 4.31 31.97 4.75
C ASP A 5 4.85 32.68 3.51
N SER A 6 5.73 32.01 2.75
CA SER A 6 6.27 32.55 1.49
C SER A 6 5.21 32.60 0.38
N ILE A 7 4.26 31.65 0.37
CA ILE A 7 3.15 31.62 -0.60
C ILE A 7 2.16 32.74 -0.28
N LEU A 8 1.79 32.89 0.99
CA LEU A 8 0.93 33.98 1.43
C LEU A 8 1.56 35.35 1.16
N SER A 9 2.83 35.54 1.53
CA SER A 9 3.55 36.79 1.28
C SER A 9 3.61 37.13 -0.22
N CYS A 10 3.82 36.12 -1.08
CA CYS A 10 3.78 36.30 -2.53
C CYS A 10 2.39 36.74 -3.03
N LEU A 11 1.31 36.15 -2.51
CA LEU A 11 -0.06 36.48 -2.91
C LEU A 11 -0.53 37.84 -2.37
N VAL A 12 -0.05 38.26 -1.20
CA VAL A 12 -0.35 39.56 -0.61
C VAL A 12 0.33 40.70 -1.38
N ASN A 13 1.52 40.44 -1.92
CA ASN A 13 2.33 41.42 -2.65
C ASN A 13 2.06 41.44 -4.17
N GLU A 14 1.01 40.75 -4.65
CA GLU A 14 0.63 40.82 -6.07
C GLU A 14 -0.04 42.15 -6.45
N ASP A 15 0.44 42.75 -7.55
CA ASP A 15 -0.06 44.01 -8.09
C ASP A 15 -0.87 43.85 -9.39
N GLY A 16 -1.71 44.84 -9.70
CA GLY A 16 -2.49 44.89 -10.94
C GLY A 16 -3.77 44.02 -10.94
N ARG A 17 -4.17 43.53 -12.12
CA ARG A 17 -5.46 42.80 -12.31
C ARG A 17 -5.54 41.46 -11.57
N GLN A 18 -4.42 40.89 -11.15
CA GLN A 18 -4.36 39.61 -10.43
C GLN A 18 -4.63 39.75 -8.92
N LYS A 19 -4.53 40.98 -8.39
CA LYS A 19 -4.72 41.33 -6.97
C LYS A 19 -6.05 40.84 -6.38
N VAL A 20 -7.16 40.97 -7.12
CA VAL A 20 -8.49 40.52 -6.63
C VAL A 20 -8.55 39.00 -6.47
N LYS A 21 -7.96 38.25 -7.42
CA LYS A 21 -7.89 36.79 -7.33
C LYS A 21 -6.95 36.35 -6.22
N ALA A 22 -5.77 36.98 -6.12
CA ALA A 22 -4.79 36.73 -5.08
C ALA A 22 -5.36 36.98 -3.67
N GLN A 23 -6.07 38.09 -3.46
CA GLN A 23 -6.79 38.38 -2.22
C GLN A 23 -7.88 37.34 -1.91
N GLY A 24 -8.58 36.85 -2.94
CA GLY A 24 -9.53 35.75 -2.81
C GLY A 24 -8.87 34.45 -2.32
N PHE A 25 -7.67 34.13 -2.81
CA PHE A 25 -6.89 32.98 -2.34
C PHE A 25 -6.38 33.17 -0.92
N VAL A 26 -5.80 34.33 -0.59
CA VAL A 26 -5.37 34.65 0.78
C VAL A 26 -6.52 34.47 1.75
N LYS A 27 -7.70 35.03 1.46
CA LYS A 27 -8.89 34.88 2.31
C LYS A 27 -9.33 33.42 2.50
N LYS A 28 -9.14 32.55 1.51
CA LYS A 28 -9.43 31.11 1.62
C LYS A 28 -8.36 30.38 2.43
N MET A 29 -7.09 30.70 2.18
CA MET A 29 -5.94 30.09 2.84
C MET A 29 -5.82 30.48 4.31
N SER A 30 -6.36 31.64 4.70
CA SER A 30 -6.45 32.11 6.09
C SER A 30 -7.72 31.63 6.81
N LYS A 31 -8.50 30.71 6.24
CA LYS A 31 -9.62 30.09 6.98
C LYS A 31 -9.10 29.00 7.90
N PHE A 32 -9.70 28.88 9.09
CA PHE A 32 -9.39 27.82 10.05
C PHE A 32 -9.44 26.43 9.39
N ASP A 33 -10.53 26.08 8.69
CA ASP A 33 -10.69 24.76 8.07
C ASP A 33 -9.53 24.43 7.11
N PHE A 34 -9.06 25.41 6.34
CA PHE A 34 -7.95 25.21 5.40
C PHE A 34 -6.64 24.96 6.14
N LEU A 35 -6.37 25.77 7.17
CA LEU A 35 -5.16 25.67 7.98
C LEU A 35 -5.11 24.36 8.76
N ALA A 36 -6.19 24.04 9.48
CA ALA A 36 -6.32 22.80 10.24
C ALA A 36 -6.16 21.59 9.31
N LEU A 37 -6.83 21.59 8.15
CA LEU A 37 -6.70 20.51 7.17
C LEU A 37 -5.28 20.41 6.62
N THR A 38 -4.63 21.52 6.30
CA THR A 38 -3.27 21.51 5.72
C THR A 38 -2.25 20.91 6.68
N HIS A 39 -2.28 21.30 7.95
CA HIS A 39 -1.37 20.75 8.96
C HIS A 39 -1.68 19.28 9.25
N TYR A 40 -2.96 18.92 9.33
CA TYR A 40 -3.36 17.53 9.51
C TYR A 40 -2.95 16.63 8.34
N LEU A 41 -3.15 17.10 7.10
CA LEU A 41 -2.73 16.37 5.91
C LEU A 41 -1.21 16.24 5.83
N ALA A 42 -0.43 17.18 6.37
CA ALA A 42 1.02 17.03 6.40
C ALA A 42 1.44 15.77 7.20
N ASP A 43 0.82 15.56 8.37
CA ASP A 43 1.06 14.36 9.18
C ASP A 43 0.55 13.08 8.51
N VAL A 44 -0.59 13.13 7.81
CA VAL A 44 -1.13 11.96 7.08
C VAL A 44 -0.32 11.62 5.83
N LEU A 45 0.19 12.63 5.13
CA LEU A 45 0.92 12.42 3.87
C LEU A 45 2.29 11.80 4.11
N GLU A 46 2.90 12.00 5.28
CA GLU A 46 4.19 11.39 5.60
C GLU A 46 4.19 9.85 5.51
N PRO A 47 3.34 9.10 6.25
CA PRO A 47 3.28 7.65 6.16
C PRO A 47 2.85 7.18 4.76
N LEU A 48 1.93 7.89 4.10
CA LEU A 48 1.52 7.57 2.72
C LEU A 48 2.67 7.72 1.71
N ASN A 49 3.45 8.79 1.82
CA ASN A 49 4.59 9.04 0.94
C ASN A 49 5.68 7.98 1.16
N ARG A 50 5.93 7.58 2.41
CA ARG A 50 6.84 6.47 2.72
C ARG A 50 6.37 5.16 2.08
N LEU A 51 5.07 4.86 2.15
CA LEU A 51 4.48 3.72 1.46
C LEU A 51 4.72 3.81 -0.05
N CYS A 52 4.36 4.93 -0.69
CA CYS A 52 4.56 5.11 -2.13
C CYS A 52 6.02 4.91 -2.56
N LEU A 53 6.98 5.47 -1.81
CA LEU A 53 8.40 5.30 -2.10
C LEU A 53 8.87 3.86 -1.88
N SER A 54 8.31 3.16 -0.90
CA SER A 54 8.61 1.73 -0.70
C SER A 54 8.07 0.88 -1.84
N LEU A 55 6.85 1.19 -2.31
CA LEU A 55 6.21 0.49 -3.43
C LEU A 55 6.92 0.72 -4.78
N GLN A 56 7.70 1.79 -4.90
CA GLN A 56 8.46 2.13 -6.12
C GLN A 56 9.85 1.48 -6.19
N ARG A 57 10.23 0.65 -5.21
CA ARG A 57 11.54 -0.02 -5.21
C ARG A 57 11.57 -1.16 -6.23
N SER A 58 12.68 -1.27 -6.98
CA SER A 58 12.83 -2.26 -8.05
C SER A 58 12.90 -3.73 -7.59
N ASN A 59 13.12 -3.97 -6.30
CA ASN A 59 13.30 -5.31 -5.72
C ASN A 59 12.32 -5.52 -4.55
N LEU A 60 11.07 -5.12 -4.71
CA LEU A 60 10.08 -5.21 -3.65
C LEU A 60 9.45 -6.61 -3.62
N SER A 61 9.63 -7.34 -2.52
CA SER A 61 8.87 -8.57 -2.32
C SER A 61 7.46 -8.24 -1.82
N TYR A 62 6.49 -9.11 -2.10
CA TYR A 62 5.14 -8.93 -1.58
C TYR A 62 5.10 -8.93 -0.04
N ALA A 63 5.92 -9.76 0.61
CA ALA A 63 6.03 -9.75 2.07
C ALA A 63 6.46 -8.36 2.57
N ASP A 64 7.40 -7.71 1.88
CA ASP A 64 7.78 -6.33 2.18
C ASP A 64 6.62 -5.36 1.92
N THR A 65 5.89 -5.52 0.80
CA THR A 65 4.70 -4.72 0.49
C THR A 65 3.66 -4.78 1.61
N ILE A 66 3.26 -5.98 2.05
CA ILE A 66 2.29 -6.15 3.13
C ILE A 66 2.80 -5.58 4.44
N ASN A 67 4.04 -5.88 4.82
CA ASN A 67 4.63 -5.32 6.04
C ASN A 67 4.63 -3.78 6.02
N GLN A 68 4.90 -3.17 4.86
CA GLN A 68 4.89 -1.71 4.70
C GLN A 68 3.47 -1.14 4.75
N ILE A 69 2.49 -1.86 4.21
CA ILE A 69 1.08 -1.47 4.28
C ILE A 69 0.55 -1.57 5.70
N GLU A 70 0.82 -2.68 6.40
CA GLU A 70 0.47 -2.87 7.81
C GLU A 70 1.12 -1.80 8.69
N LEU A 71 2.41 -1.52 8.50
CA LEU A 71 3.11 -0.43 9.18
C LEU A 71 2.44 0.92 8.90
N THR A 72 2.04 1.17 7.65
CA THR A 72 1.36 2.41 7.25
C THR A 72 -0.01 2.51 7.92
N ILE A 73 -0.78 1.43 7.96
CA ILE A 73 -2.07 1.37 8.65
C ILE A 73 -1.89 1.61 10.15
N CYS A 74 -0.89 0.99 10.79
CA CYS A 74 -0.54 1.25 12.18
C CYS A 74 -0.25 2.74 12.42
N ASN A 75 0.63 3.36 11.63
CA ASN A 75 0.95 4.79 11.75
C ASN A 75 -0.28 5.69 11.54
N LEU A 76 -1.16 5.35 10.59
CA LEU A 76 -2.41 6.09 10.36
C LEU A 76 -3.43 5.89 11.50
N SER A 77 -3.43 4.71 12.12
CA SER A 77 -4.28 4.41 13.28
C SER A 77 -3.79 5.13 14.53
N GLU A 78 -2.47 5.32 14.68
CA GLU A 78 -1.92 6.21 15.71
C GLU A 78 -2.43 7.65 15.53
N LEU A 79 -2.58 8.13 14.29
CA LEU A 79 -3.17 9.45 13.99
C LEU A 79 -4.68 9.56 14.32
N GLN A 80 -5.37 8.44 14.59
CA GLN A 80 -6.73 8.47 15.15
C GLN A 80 -6.72 8.71 16.66
N LEU A 81 -5.71 8.19 17.37
CA LEU A 81 -5.59 8.25 18.83
C LEU A 81 -4.85 9.52 19.28
N HIS A 82 -3.85 9.92 18.52
CA HIS A 82 -2.94 11.01 18.85
C HIS A 82 -2.70 11.88 17.62
N ASP A 83 -2.85 13.18 17.79
CA ASP A 83 -2.54 14.11 16.72
C ASP A 83 -1.04 14.09 16.37
N GLY A 84 -0.74 14.17 15.07
CA GLY A 84 0.63 14.18 14.57
C GLY A 84 1.40 15.45 14.96
N PRO A 85 2.74 15.43 14.86
CA PRO A 85 3.59 16.51 15.35
C PRO A 85 3.30 17.86 14.68
N VAL A 86 3.02 17.89 13.37
CA VAL A 86 2.75 19.13 12.63
C VAL A 86 1.41 19.73 13.07
N PHE A 87 0.39 18.90 13.21
CA PHE A 87 -0.92 19.32 13.67
C PHE A 87 -0.93 19.74 15.15
N VAL A 88 -0.16 19.06 16.00
CA VAL A 88 0.03 19.46 17.40
C VAL A 88 0.69 20.84 17.49
N GLU A 89 1.71 21.11 16.66
CA GLU A 89 2.35 22.42 16.60
C GLU A 89 1.35 23.52 16.19
N PHE A 90 0.54 23.26 15.15
CA PHE A 90 -0.56 24.16 14.77
C PHE A 90 -1.57 24.35 15.91
N SER A 91 -1.98 23.28 16.58
CA SER A 91 -2.97 23.33 17.66
C SER A 91 -2.50 24.14 18.87
N LYS A 92 -1.20 24.13 19.16
CA LYS A 92 -0.59 24.98 20.21
C LYS A 92 -0.66 26.48 19.88
N SER A 93 -0.72 26.84 18.60
CA SER A 93 -0.87 28.24 18.18
C SER A 93 -2.30 28.78 18.37
N LEU A 94 -3.28 27.92 18.67
CA LEU A 94 -4.66 28.32 18.88
C LEU A 94 -4.83 29.00 20.25
N PRO A 95 -5.57 30.12 20.34
CA PRO A 95 -5.64 30.98 21.53
C PRO A 95 -6.22 30.33 22.80
N PHE A 96 -6.95 29.21 22.67
CA PHE A 96 -7.53 28.48 23.79
C PHE A 96 -7.16 26.99 23.78
N GLY A 97 -6.15 26.61 22.98
CA GLY A 97 -5.82 25.22 22.70
C GLY A 97 -6.92 24.47 21.94
N TRP A 98 -6.64 23.23 21.58
CA TRP A 98 -7.65 22.35 20.98
C TRP A 98 -8.69 21.98 22.06
N GLY A 99 -9.93 22.50 21.95
CA GLY A 99 -11.04 22.18 22.88
C GLY A 99 -11.46 23.25 23.91
N GLY A 100 -10.90 24.46 23.85
CA GLY A 100 -11.22 25.54 24.80
C GLY A 100 -12.58 26.24 24.58
N ALA A 101 -13.27 26.55 25.68
CA ALA A 101 -14.68 26.95 25.74
C ALA A 101 -14.99 28.45 25.50
N LYS A 102 -14.01 29.30 25.20
CA LYS A 102 -14.24 30.75 25.04
C LYS A 102 -14.13 31.18 23.57
N PRO A 103 -15.18 31.73 22.95
CA PRO A 103 -15.11 32.25 21.60
C PRO A 103 -14.20 33.48 21.57
N VAL A 104 -12.99 33.32 21.03
CA VAL A 104 -12.17 34.45 20.59
C VAL A 104 -12.49 34.63 19.11
N PRO A 105 -13.22 35.69 18.72
CA PRO A 105 -13.77 35.80 17.36
C PRO A 105 -12.68 35.89 16.28
N ASN A 106 -11.46 36.28 16.66
CA ASN A 106 -10.34 36.45 15.75
C ASN A 106 -9.00 36.17 16.47
N PHE A 107 -8.13 35.35 15.88
CA PHE A 107 -6.75 35.17 16.35
C PHE A 107 -5.75 35.46 15.22
N ASP A 108 -4.57 35.97 15.57
CA ASP A 108 -3.49 36.15 14.61
C ASP A 108 -2.70 34.85 14.49
N PHE A 109 -2.57 34.36 13.26
CA PHE A 109 -1.66 33.27 12.92
C PHE A 109 -0.75 33.75 11.81
N LYS A 110 0.53 33.93 12.14
CA LYS A 110 1.57 34.34 11.20
C LYS A 110 1.21 35.62 10.42
N GLY A 111 0.64 36.61 11.11
CA GLY A 111 0.26 37.90 10.54
C GLY A 111 -1.11 37.91 9.84
N HIS A 112 -1.92 36.87 10.02
CA HIS A 112 -3.26 36.77 9.44
C HIS A 112 -4.32 36.59 10.50
N LEU A 113 -5.37 37.41 10.40
CA LEU A 113 -6.54 37.33 11.26
C LEU A 113 -7.44 36.16 10.83
N ILE A 114 -7.60 35.18 11.71
CA ILE A 114 -8.41 33.99 11.49
C ILE A 114 -9.61 34.03 12.42
N ASN A 115 -10.81 33.85 11.86
CA ASN A 115 -12.00 33.63 12.64
C ASN A 115 -12.05 32.18 13.12
N LEU A 116 -12.13 32.00 14.44
CA LEU A 116 -12.23 30.72 15.10
C LEU A 116 -13.45 30.70 16.02
N ASN A 117 -14.24 29.64 15.92
CA ASN A 117 -15.31 29.37 16.87
C ASN A 117 -15.35 27.86 17.17
N ALA A 118 -16.03 27.51 18.27
CA ALA A 118 -16.11 26.12 18.73
C ALA A 118 -16.82 25.19 17.73
N ASP A 119 -17.76 25.71 16.94
CA ASP A 119 -18.50 24.90 15.96
C ASP A 119 -17.63 24.48 14.78
N LEU A 120 -16.70 25.34 14.33
CA LEU A 120 -15.72 25.02 13.30
C LEU A 120 -14.77 23.92 13.78
N VAL A 121 -14.30 23.99 15.04
CA VAL A 121 -13.45 22.95 15.63
C VAL A 121 -14.19 21.61 15.64
N LYS A 122 -15.40 21.57 16.21
CA LYS A 122 -16.23 20.35 16.25
C LYS A 122 -16.52 19.79 14.86
N LYS A 123 -16.79 20.66 13.89
CA LYS A 123 -17.03 20.25 12.50
C LYS A 123 -15.77 19.64 11.89
N PHE A 124 -14.62 20.25 12.11
CA PHE A 124 -13.34 19.75 11.64
C PHE A 124 -13.00 18.39 12.26
N GLU A 125 -13.21 18.21 13.57
CA GLU A 125 -12.98 16.92 14.25
C GLU A 125 -13.76 15.77 13.60
N LYS A 126 -15.05 15.98 13.31
CA LYS A 126 -15.87 14.97 12.61
C LYS A 126 -15.34 14.65 11.21
N VAL A 127 -14.85 15.67 10.49
CA VAL A 127 -14.27 15.48 9.16
C VAL A 127 -12.94 14.74 9.25
N LYS A 128 -12.10 15.09 10.23
CA LYS A 128 -10.82 14.46 10.53
C LYS A 128 -11.00 12.97 10.80
N GLU A 129 -11.87 12.62 11.75
CA GLU A 129 -12.19 11.24 12.14
C GLU A 129 -12.72 10.43 10.95
N LYS A 130 -13.71 10.97 10.22
CA LYS A 130 -14.25 10.28 9.05
C LYS A 130 -13.21 10.07 7.96
N PHE A 131 -12.35 11.06 7.72
CA PHE A 131 -11.34 10.98 6.67
C PHE A 131 -10.32 9.87 6.95
N ILE A 132 -9.76 9.82 8.16
CA ILE A 132 -8.73 8.84 8.50
C ILE A 132 -9.28 7.42 8.56
N THR A 133 -10.49 7.24 9.09
CA THR A 133 -11.18 5.93 9.09
C THR A 133 -11.38 5.44 7.66
N ASN A 134 -11.93 6.28 6.78
CA ASN A 134 -12.11 5.92 5.38
C ASN A 134 -10.78 5.64 4.68
N LEU A 135 -9.71 6.36 5.01
CA LEU A 135 -8.38 6.13 4.42
C LEU A 135 -7.82 4.76 4.82
N ILE A 136 -7.91 4.42 6.10
CA ILE A 136 -7.47 3.12 6.63
C ILE A 136 -8.29 1.99 6.01
N GLU A 137 -9.61 2.12 5.96
CA GLU A 137 -10.50 1.16 5.31
C GLU A 137 -10.15 0.95 3.84
N ASN A 138 -9.92 2.04 3.09
CA ASN A 138 -9.56 1.96 1.68
C ASN A 138 -8.19 1.29 1.47
N LEU A 139 -7.19 1.59 2.32
CA LEU A 139 -5.88 0.92 2.25
C LEU A 139 -6.01 -0.57 2.56
N SER A 140 -6.76 -0.91 3.60
CA SER A 140 -6.98 -2.30 4.04
C SER A 140 -7.75 -3.11 3.00
N ALA A 141 -8.76 -2.51 2.39
CA ALA A 141 -9.55 -3.15 1.33
C ALA A 141 -8.72 -3.35 0.05
N ARG A 142 -7.91 -2.35 -0.32
CA ARG A 142 -7.09 -2.40 -1.55
C ARG A 142 -5.98 -3.45 -1.48
N PHE A 143 -5.43 -3.68 -0.29
CA PHE A 143 -4.30 -4.56 -0.09
C PHE A 143 -4.58 -5.66 0.94
N SER A 144 -5.82 -6.15 0.95
CA SER A 144 -6.26 -7.09 1.98
C SER A 144 -5.33 -8.31 2.01
N PRO A 145 -4.71 -8.63 3.17
CA PRO A 145 -3.87 -9.82 3.31
C PRO A 145 -4.66 -11.14 3.14
N ASN A 146 -5.99 -11.05 3.04
CA ASN A 146 -6.87 -12.16 2.66
C ASN A 146 -6.85 -12.48 1.17
N ASP A 147 -5.97 -11.86 0.37
CA ASP A 147 -5.72 -12.35 -0.98
C ASP A 147 -4.99 -13.69 -0.88
N ASN A 148 -5.79 -14.76 -0.76
CA ASN A 148 -5.36 -16.14 -0.55
C ASN A 148 -4.18 -16.48 -1.47
N VAL A 149 -4.18 -15.95 -2.69
CA VAL A 149 -3.10 -16.08 -3.69
C VAL A 149 -1.74 -15.87 -3.08
N VAL A 150 -1.57 -14.86 -2.25
CA VAL A 150 -0.23 -14.50 -1.83
C VAL A 150 0.25 -15.26 -0.60
N LYS A 151 -0.68 -15.67 0.26
CA LYS A 151 -0.46 -16.79 1.18
C LYS A 151 -0.09 -18.07 0.41
N GLY A 152 -0.65 -18.24 -0.79
CA GLY A 152 -0.25 -19.29 -1.72
C GLY A 152 1.18 -19.12 -2.23
N LEU A 153 1.56 -17.92 -2.69
CA LEU A 153 2.88 -17.65 -3.27
C LEU A 153 4.01 -17.65 -2.23
N SER A 154 3.73 -17.46 -0.93
CA SER A 154 4.75 -17.48 0.12
C SER A 154 5.44 -18.84 0.30
N VAL A 155 4.83 -19.93 -0.21
CA VAL A 155 5.42 -21.27 -0.25
C VAL A 155 6.75 -21.34 -1.03
N PHE A 156 7.01 -20.33 -1.86
CA PHE A 156 8.25 -20.18 -2.62
C PHE A 156 9.31 -19.35 -1.86
N ASP A 157 9.02 -18.85 -0.65
CA ASP A 157 10.00 -18.16 0.18
C ASP A 157 11.06 -19.15 0.66
N ARG A 158 12.30 -18.87 0.28
CA ARG A 158 13.46 -19.70 0.61
C ARG A 158 13.71 -19.77 2.12
N ARG A 159 13.30 -18.75 2.88
CA ARG A 159 13.47 -18.71 4.35
C ARG A 159 12.69 -19.83 5.05
N GLU A 160 11.55 -20.26 4.49
CA GLU A 160 10.79 -21.39 5.00
C GLU A 160 11.41 -22.74 4.61
N LEU A 161 12.08 -22.78 3.45
CA LEU A 161 12.67 -23.99 2.87
C LEU A 161 14.02 -24.40 3.47
N TYR A 162 14.70 -23.50 4.18
CA TYR A 162 16.00 -23.78 4.80
C TYR A 162 16.08 -23.12 6.19
N GLN A 163 15.88 -23.89 7.26
CA GLN A 163 16.42 -23.53 8.58
C GLN A 163 17.78 -24.24 8.73
N GLU A 164 18.72 -23.59 9.39
CA GLU A 164 20.15 -23.97 9.44
C GLU A 164 20.46 -25.32 10.12
N ASN A 165 19.45 -26.07 10.56
CA ASN A 165 19.64 -27.35 11.24
C ASN A 165 19.73 -28.51 10.22
N GLU A 166 20.82 -29.27 10.30
CA GLU A 166 21.33 -30.23 9.30
C GLU A 166 20.38 -31.41 8.93
N THR A 167 19.25 -31.56 9.61
CA THR A 167 18.20 -32.57 9.34
C THR A 167 16.92 -31.91 8.81
N TYR A 168 16.99 -31.26 7.66
CA TYR A 168 15.80 -30.62 7.07
C TYR A 168 14.98 -31.64 6.27
N GLN A 169 13.84 -32.05 6.84
CA GLN A 169 12.76 -32.74 6.11
C GLN A 169 11.53 -31.84 6.16
N LEU A 170 11.13 -31.28 5.02
CA LEU A 170 9.84 -30.60 4.92
C LEU A 170 8.72 -31.63 5.14
N PRO A 171 7.64 -31.28 5.86
CA PRO A 171 6.48 -32.13 5.98
C PRO A 171 5.98 -32.63 4.61
N GLU A 172 5.42 -33.84 4.57
CA GLU A 172 4.88 -34.43 3.34
C GLU A 172 3.80 -33.52 2.72
N ASN A 173 3.04 -32.83 3.56
CA ASN A 173 2.00 -31.88 3.18
C ASN A 173 2.46 -30.42 3.01
N TYR A 174 3.76 -30.12 3.11
CA TYR A 174 4.25 -28.75 2.97
C TYR A 174 3.85 -28.15 1.61
N GLY A 175 3.21 -26.98 1.65
CA GLY A 175 2.81 -26.23 0.46
C GLY A 175 1.59 -26.76 -0.29
N ILE A 176 0.96 -27.85 0.14
CA ILE A 176 -0.23 -28.40 -0.54
C ILE A 176 -1.41 -27.41 -0.46
N GLU A 177 -1.69 -26.85 0.73
CA GLU A 177 -2.74 -25.83 0.89
C GLU A 177 -2.47 -24.60 0.02
N SER A 178 -1.21 -24.17 -0.06
CA SER A 178 -0.78 -23.07 -0.91
C SER A 178 -0.99 -23.36 -2.39
N MET A 179 -0.64 -24.56 -2.88
CA MET A 179 -0.91 -24.97 -4.27
C MET A 179 -2.41 -25.02 -4.57
N ASP A 180 -3.23 -25.49 -3.63
CA ASP A 180 -4.68 -25.53 -3.77
C ASP A 180 -5.28 -24.13 -3.92
N ILE A 181 -4.80 -23.20 -3.10
CA ILE A 181 -5.20 -21.80 -3.16
C ILE A 181 -4.81 -21.17 -4.52
N LEU A 182 -3.57 -21.37 -4.95
CA LEU A 182 -3.07 -20.85 -6.22
C LEU A 182 -3.82 -21.44 -7.41
N PHE A 183 -4.06 -22.76 -7.38
CA PHE A 183 -4.85 -23.45 -8.40
C PHE A 183 -6.26 -22.87 -8.50
N THR A 184 -6.95 -22.73 -7.37
CA THR A 184 -8.33 -22.20 -7.31
C THR A 184 -8.38 -20.80 -7.91
N HIS A 185 -7.50 -19.90 -7.46
CA HIS A 185 -7.50 -18.51 -7.93
C HIS A 185 -7.22 -18.39 -9.43
N PHE A 186 -6.18 -19.03 -9.95
CA PHE A 186 -5.82 -18.90 -11.37
C PHE A 186 -6.68 -19.77 -12.28
N SER A 187 -7.41 -20.76 -11.77
CA SER A 187 -8.38 -21.53 -12.57
C SER A 187 -9.73 -20.84 -12.67
N GLU A 188 -10.23 -20.24 -11.58
CA GLU A 188 -11.53 -19.56 -11.54
C GLU A 188 -11.51 -18.22 -12.28
N ASN A 189 -10.41 -17.45 -12.17
CA ASN A 189 -10.28 -16.16 -12.88
C ASN A 189 -10.07 -16.28 -14.39
N ASN A 190 -9.75 -17.47 -14.91
CA ASN A 190 -9.70 -17.72 -16.35
C ASN A 190 -11.10 -17.83 -17.00
N SER A 191 -12.17 -18.00 -16.21
CA SER A 191 -13.54 -18.18 -16.73
C SER A 191 -14.35 -16.88 -16.93
N ASN A 192 -13.84 -15.73 -16.48
CA ASN A 192 -14.57 -14.47 -16.46
C ASN A 192 -14.36 -13.54 -17.68
N TYR A 193 -13.53 -13.93 -18.66
CA TYR A 193 -13.40 -13.19 -19.91
C TYR A 193 -14.45 -13.68 -20.92
N LYS A 194 -15.66 -13.10 -20.88
CA LYS A 194 -16.68 -13.32 -21.92
C LYS A 194 -16.29 -12.57 -23.20
N THR A 195 -16.14 -13.30 -24.30
CA THR A 195 -16.12 -12.75 -25.65
C THR A 195 -17.49 -12.13 -25.97
N ASP A 196 -17.53 -10.86 -26.38
CA ASP A 196 -18.76 -10.23 -26.84
C ASP A 196 -19.20 -10.79 -28.21
N LYS A 197 -20.50 -10.74 -28.50
CA LYS A 197 -21.20 -11.33 -29.66
C LYS A 197 -20.75 -10.79 -31.03
N HIS A 198 -19.77 -9.89 -31.07
CA HIS A 198 -19.34 -9.20 -32.29
C HIS A 198 -17.87 -9.43 -32.66
N ASN A 199 -17.20 -10.42 -32.06
CA ASN A 199 -15.85 -10.86 -32.49
C ASN A 199 -14.81 -9.74 -32.58
N HIS A 200 -15.02 -8.63 -31.86
CA HIS A 200 -14.04 -7.56 -31.73
C HIS A 200 -13.20 -7.79 -30.47
N LEU A 201 -11.91 -8.01 -30.70
CA LEU A 201 -10.87 -8.10 -29.67
C LEU A 201 -10.80 -6.79 -28.88
N ILE A 202 -11.36 -6.78 -27.67
CA ILE A 202 -11.02 -5.80 -26.65
C ILE A 202 -10.03 -6.53 -25.72
N THR A 203 -8.75 -6.17 -25.88
CA THR A 203 -7.57 -6.72 -25.18
C THR A 203 -7.42 -8.25 -25.25
N GLY A 204 -6.96 -8.69 -26.42
CA GLY A 204 -6.54 -10.07 -26.66
C GLY A 204 -5.23 -10.41 -25.98
N THR A 205 -5.34 -11.12 -24.86
CA THR A 205 -4.57 -12.34 -24.63
C THR A 205 -5.51 -13.25 -23.84
N THR A 206 -6.04 -14.29 -24.47
CA THR A 206 -6.43 -15.49 -23.72
C THR A 206 -5.21 -15.88 -22.92
N VAL A 207 -5.22 -15.61 -21.61
CA VAL A 207 -4.16 -16.08 -20.72
C VAL A 207 -4.18 -17.60 -20.87
N PRO A 208 -3.08 -18.24 -21.33
CA PRO A 208 -3.04 -19.68 -21.45
C PRO A 208 -3.47 -20.28 -20.12
N LEU A 209 -4.30 -21.34 -20.14
CA LEU A 209 -4.64 -22.09 -18.94
C LEU A 209 -3.34 -22.30 -18.14
N MET A 210 -3.31 -21.72 -16.95
CA MET A 210 -2.07 -21.70 -16.18
C MET A 210 -1.70 -23.12 -15.76
N PHE A 211 -2.72 -23.97 -15.59
CA PHE A 211 -2.66 -25.36 -15.17
C PHE A 211 -3.59 -26.23 -16.02
N ASP A 212 -3.14 -27.43 -16.37
CA ASP A 212 -3.99 -28.41 -17.07
C ASP A 212 -5.00 -29.06 -16.12
N ASN A 213 -4.58 -29.38 -14.89
CA ASN A 213 -5.45 -29.82 -13.80
C ASN A 213 -4.72 -29.76 -12.45
N LYS A 214 -5.49 -29.83 -11.35
CA LYS A 214 -5.01 -29.76 -9.96
C LYS A 214 -4.04 -30.89 -9.61
N THR A 215 -4.31 -32.10 -10.09
CA THR A 215 -3.50 -33.30 -9.80
C THR A 215 -2.09 -33.17 -10.38
N THR A 216 -1.96 -32.63 -11.60
CA THR A 216 -0.67 -32.35 -12.24
C THR A 216 0.13 -31.34 -11.43
N LEU A 217 -0.48 -30.22 -11.01
CA LEU A 217 0.21 -29.21 -10.20
C LEU A 217 0.73 -29.78 -8.87
N LEU A 218 -0.09 -30.56 -8.16
CA LEU A 218 0.31 -31.17 -6.89
C LEU A 218 1.40 -32.22 -7.06
N SER A 219 1.35 -33.00 -8.14
CA SER A 219 2.39 -33.96 -8.50
C SER A 219 3.72 -33.27 -8.82
N GLU A 220 3.67 -32.22 -9.64
CA GLU A 220 4.84 -31.39 -9.96
C GLU A 220 5.42 -30.74 -8.70
N TRP A 221 4.57 -30.17 -7.82
CA TRP A 221 5.01 -29.58 -6.57
C TRP A 221 5.70 -30.59 -5.66
N THR A 222 5.17 -31.81 -5.56
CA THR A 222 5.77 -32.88 -4.76
C THR A 222 7.14 -33.28 -5.30
N GLY A 223 7.25 -33.45 -6.62
CA GLY A 223 8.53 -33.74 -7.28
C GLY A 223 9.54 -32.61 -7.12
N PHE A 224 9.10 -31.37 -7.30
CA PHE A 224 9.92 -30.17 -7.16
C PHE A 224 10.40 -29.98 -5.72
N LYS A 225 9.53 -30.15 -4.72
CA LYS A 225 9.89 -30.12 -3.30
C LYS A 225 11.02 -31.10 -2.98
N ASN A 226 10.88 -32.35 -3.43
CA ASN A 226 11.90 -33.38 -3.22
C ASN A 226 13.23 -33.03 -3.90
N LEU A 227 13.16 -32.45 -5.11
CA LEU A 227 14.33 -31.94 -5.80
C LEU A 227 15.03 -30.83 -5.00
N LEU A 228 14.28 -29.86 -4.46
CA LEU A 228 14.82 -28.74 -3.67
C LEU A 228 15.56 -29.22 -2.41
N ILE A 229 14.99 -30.21 -1.72
CA ILE A 229 15.62 -30.86 -0.56
C ILE A 229 16.92 -31.55 -0.99
N SER A 230 16.91 -32.28 -2.12
CA SER A 230 18.06 -33.07 -2.58
C SER A 230 19.25 -32.23 -3.06
N LYS A 231 18.99 -31.08 -3.70
CA LYS A 231 20.01 -30.27 -4.37
C LYS A 231 20.68 -29.23 -3.48
N LYS A 232 20.14 -28.96 -2.28
CA LYS A 232 20.70 -28.02 -1.29
C LYS A 232 21.19 -26.70 -1.92
N TYR A 233 20.25 -25.89 -2.43
CA TYR A 233 20.52 -24.59 -3.05
C TYR A 233 20.86 -23.47 -2.05
N SER A 234 21.37 -23.81 -0.88
CA SER A 234 21.66 -22.86 0.21
C SER A 234 22.69 -21.78 -0.17
N HIS A 235 23.54 -22.05 -1.17
CA HIS A 235 24.59 -21.16 -1.64
C HIS A 235 24.14 -20.10 -2.67
N LEU A 236 22.97 -20.28 -3.30
CA LEU A 236 22.45 -19.32 -4.27
C LEU A 236 21.74 -18.17 -3.57
N SER A 237 21.71 -16.97 -4.14
CA SER A 237 20.78 -15.91 -3.70
C SER A 237 19.33 -16.28 -4.06
N HIS A 238 18.31 -15.62 -3.49
CA HIS A 238 16.91 -15.90 -3.83
C HIS A 238 16.63 -15.72 -5.33
N GLU A 239 17.15 -14.64 -5.93
CA GLU A 239 17.03 -14.37 -7.37
C GLU A 239 17.84 -15.34 -8.23
N SER A 240 19.05 -15.72 -7.80
CA SER A 240 19.85 -16.74 -8.50
C SER A 240 19.17 -18.10 -8.46
N PHE A 241 18.58 -18.47 -7.32
CA PHE A 241 17.83 -19.70 -7.15
C PHE A 241 16.57 -19.72 -8.01
N LYS A 242 15.80 -18.63 -8.03
CA LYS A 242 14.64 -18.48 -8.93
C LYS A 242 15.00 -18.66 -10.40
N ARG A 243 16.05 -17.99 -10.88
CA ARG A 243 16.53 -18.14 -12.26
C ARG A 243 16.97 -19.56 -12.55
N GLU A 244 17.70 -20.18 -11.63
CA GLU A 244 18.16 -21.56 -11.73
C GLU A 244 16.97 -22.51 -11.86
N VAL A 245 15.93 -22.30 -11.05
CA VAL A 245 14.71 -23.11 -11.06
C VAL A 245 14.00 -23.01 -12.40
N ILE A 246 13.77 -21.79 -12.89
CA ILE A 246 13.07 -21.55 -14.15
C ILE A 246 13.89 -22.14 -15.31
N LEU A 247 15.18 -21.82 -15.43
CA LEU A 247 15.99 -22.24 -16.57
C LEU A 247 16.26 -23.74 -16.63
N LYS A 248 16.41 -24.41 -15.47
CA LYS A 248 16.76 -25.83 -15.43
C LYS A 248 15.56 -26.76 -15.37
N TYR A 249 14.44 -26.31 -14.81
CA TYR A 249 13.33 -27.20 -14.47
C TYR A 249 12.01 -26.86 -15.14
N GLU A 250 11.95 -25.86 -16.02
CA GLU A 250 10.73 -25.52 -16.79
C GLU A 250 10.14 -26.73 -17.53
N ASN A 251 10.98 -27.59 -18.10
CA ASN A 251 10.51 -28.80 -18.80
C ASN A 251 10.01 -29.91 -17.86
N MET A 252 10.48 -29.94 -16.60
CA MET A 252 10.13 -31.00 -15.64
C MET A 252 8.96 -30.60 -14.73
N TYR A 253 8.87 -29.32 -14.37
CA TYR A 253 7.83 -28.76 -13.50
C TYR A 253 7.27 -27.46 -14.10
N PRO A 254 6.63 -27.52 -15.29
CA PRO A 254 6.19 -26.34 -16.02
C PRO A 254 5.16 -25.51 -15.24
N SER A 255 4.24 -26.13 -14.52
CA SER A 255 3.21 -25.46 -13.73
C SER A 255 3.81 -24.71 -12.54
N VAL A 256 4.77 -25.35 -11.86
CA VAL A 256 5.50 -24.73 -10.74
C VAL A 256 6.37 -23.58 -11.24
N CYS A 257 7.04 -23.72 -12.39
CA CYS A 257 7.85 -22.65 -12.97
C CYS A 257 7.00 -21.46 -13.40
N LYS A 258 5.82 -21.68 -13.98
CA LYS A 258 4.85 -20.61 -14.28
C LYS A 258 4.42 -19.85 -13.03
N LEU A 259 4.19 -20.55 -11.91
CA LEU A 259 3.88 -19.93 -10.62
C LEU A 259 5.06 -19.11 -10.08
N TYR A 260 6.28 -19.62 -10.21
CA TYR A 260 7.50 -18.86 -9.90
C TYR A 260 7.63 -17.59 -10.75
N ILE A 261 7.24 -17.64 -12.03
CA ILE A 261 7.20 -16.49 -12.93
C ILE A 261 6.09 -15.51 -12.54
N LEU A 262 4.89 -15.96 -12.18
CA LEU A 262 3.86 -15.04 -11.67
C LEU A 262 4.27 -14.37 -10.36
N ASN A 263 5.02 -15.08 -9.52
CA ASN A 263 5.64 -14.46 -8.36
C ASN A 263 6.52 -13.26 -8.77
N ILE A 264 7.11 -13.23 -9.98
CA ILE A 264 7.85 -12.08 -10.53
C ILE A 264 6.91 -10.92 -10.89
N TYR A 265 5.75 -11.19 -11.50
CA TYR A 265 4.80 -10.14 -11.90
C TYR A 265 4.02 -9.55 -10.72
N PHE A 266 3.86 -10.29 -9.61
CA PHE A 266 3.39 -9.75 -8.33
C PHE A 266 4.52 -9.04 -7.54
N HIS A 267 5.74 -8.99 -8.08
CA HIS A 267 6.91 -8.29 -7.51
C HIS A 267 7.43 -7.15 -8.42
N MET A 268 6.67 -6.73 -9.44
CA MET A 268 6.90 -5.52 -10.25
C MET A 268 5.84 -4.46 -9.94
#